data_AF-A0A535UJW5-F1
#
_entry.id   AF-A0A535UJW5-F1
#
_cell.length_a   1.000
_cell.length_b   1.000
_cell.length_c   1.000
_cell.angle_alpha   90.00
_cell.angle_beta   90.00
_cell.angle_gamma   90.00
#
_symmetry.space_group_name_H-M   'P 1'
#
loop_
_entity.id
_entity.type
_entity.pdbx_description
1 polymer ?
#
loop_
_entity_poly.entity_id
_entity_poly.type
_entity_poly.pdbx_seq_one_letter_code
_entity_poly.pdbx_strand_id
1 'polypeptide(L)'
;MPAIAGGIVALLALPFILAGCFLPYVNWTDTSNGATSSIFNAGYSGGFWFAVEPIAVILCALPAAIVLIAVKHRVARAVAAGVLLAFGLQTITMFAGYSLGELSFGRIGPGGPVGTAGGAILFTGGALGLGSLFART
;
A
#
# COMPACT_ATOMS: atom_id res chain seq x y z
N MET A 1 20.48 1.38 -14.13
CA MET A 1 19.78 0.27 -13.45
C MET A 1 18.86 0.67 -12.27
N PRO A 2 19.01 1.83 -11.57
CA PRO A 2 18.24 2.07 -10.35
C PRO A 2 16.72 2.20 -10.52
N ALA A 3 16.20 2.74 -11.63
CA ALA A 3 14.74 2.78 -11.83
C ALA A 3 14.09 1.43 -12.17
N ILE A 4 14.83 0.46 -12.71
CA ILE A 4 14.31 -0.91 -12.85
C ILE A 4 14.17 -1.53 -11.46
N ALA A 5 15.20 -1.38 -10.61
CA ALA A 5 15.13 -1.81 -9.22
C ALA A 5 13.97 -1.14 -8.47
N GLY A 6 13.77 0.17 -8.65
CA GLY A 6 12.63 0.89 -8.06
C GLY A 6 11.27 0.34 -8.50
N GLY A 7 11.10 0.02 -9.78
CA GLY A 7 9.89 -0.63 -10.29
C GLY A 7 9.68 -2.04 -9.72
N ILE A 8 10.73 -2.86 -9.61
CA ILE A 8 10.63 -4.20 -9.00
C ILE A 8 10.24 -4.10 -7.52
N VAL A 9 10.89 -3.21 -6.76
CA VAL A 9 10.56 -2.98 -5.34
C VAL A 9 9.10 -2.53 -5.22
N ALA A 10 8.63 -1.62 -6.08
CA ALA A 10 7.23 -1.21 -6.09
C ALA A 10 6.25 -2.37 -6.37
N LEU A 11 6.59 -3.32 -7.25
CA LEU A 11 5.75 -4.50 -7.50
C LEU A 11 5.69 -5.43 -6.28
N LEU A 12 6.77 -5.55 -5.51
CA LEU A 12 6.79 -6.33 -4.28
C LEU A 12 5.88 -5.76 -3.20
N ALA A 13 5.52 -4.48 -3.26
CA ALA A 13 4.58 -3.89 -2.30
C ALA A 13 3.14 -4.42 -2.45
N LEU A 14 2.72 -4.75 -3.67
CA LEU A 14 1.34 -5.15 -3.99
C LEU A 14 0.83 -6.34 -3.15
N PRO A 15 1.57 -7.47 -3.03
CA PRO A 15 1.12 -8.59 -2.19
C PRO A 15 1.02 -8.21 -0.71
N PHE A 16 1.86 -7.30 -0.20
CA PHE A 16 1.77 -6.84 1.19
C PHE A 16 0.54 -5.97 1.43
N ILE A 17 0.23 -5.06 0.50
CA ILE A 17 -0.99 -4.24 0.56
C ILE A 17 -2.22 -5.14 0.53
N LEU A 18 -2.27 -6.12 -0.38
CA LEU A 18 -3.36 -7.10 -0.45
C LEU A 18 -3.46 -7.93 0.83
N ALA A 19 -2.34 -8.47 1.33
CA ALA A 19 -2.32 -9.23 2.57
C ALA A 19 -2.84 -8.40 3.75
N GLY A 20 -2.44 -7.12 3.83
CA GLY A 20 -2.94 -6.19 4.83
C GLY A 20 -4.47 -6.04 4.81
N CYS A 21 -5.08 -6.15 3.63
CA CYS A 21 -6.53 -6.05 3.46
C CYS A 21 -7.29 -7.34 3.77
N PHE A 22 -6.67 -8.50 3.56
CA PHE A 22 -7.28 -9.82 3.82
C PHE A 22 -7.15 -10.28 5.27
N LEU A 23 -6.10 -9.82 5.97
CA LEU A 23 -5.85 -10.24 7.35
C LEU A 23 -6.97 -9.79 8.29
N PRO A 24 -7.47 -10.68 9.16
CA PRO A 24 -8.59 -10.37 10.02
C PRO A 24 -8.18 -9.52 11.23
N TYR A 25 -9.13 -8.75 11.75
CA TYR A 25 -9.02 -8.06 13.04
C TYR A 25 -9.21 -9.04 14.20
N VAL A 26 -8.55 -8.75 15.32
CA VAL A 26 -8.70 -9.45 16.59
C VAL A 26 -9.40 -8.51 17.58
N ASN A 27 -10.51 -8.96 18.16
CA ASN A 27 -11.22 -8.21 19.19
C ASN A 27 -10.56 -8.47 20.55
N TRP A 28 -10.29 -7.41 21.33
CA TRP A 28 -9.65 -7.54 22.64
C TRP A 28 -10.67 -7.62 23.78
N THR A 29 -11.90 -7.17 23.54
CA THR A 29 -13.00 -7.13 24.51
C THR A 29 -13.95 -8.33 24.42
N ASP A 30 -13.81 -9.16 23.39
CA ASP A 30 -14.70 -10.29 23.12
C ASP A 30 -13.95 -11.61 23.34
N THR A 31 -14.29 -12.33 24.41
CA THR A 31 -13.69 -13.64 24.75
C THR A 31 -14.14 -14.76 23.80
N SER A 32 -15.04 -14.45 22.88
CA SER A 32 -15.52 -15.32 21.82
C SER A 32 -14.49 -15.30 20.67
N ASN A 33 -13.76 -16.40 20.46
CA ASN A 33 -12.76 -16.60 19.39
C ASN A 33 -13.28 -16.26 17.96
N GLY A 34 -13.36 -14.98 17.61
CA GLY A 34 -14.10 -14.53 16.43
C GLY A 34 -13.36 -13.48 15.61
N ALA A 35 -12.16 -13.79 15.12
CA ALA A 35 -11.53 -13.02 14.06
C ALA A 35 -12.34 -13.18 12.77
N THR A 36 -13.25 -12.24 12.48
CA THR A 36 -14.24 -12.40 11.39
C THR A 36 -14.29 -11.25 10.40
N SER A 37 -13.79 -10.06 10.76
CA SER A 37 -13.78 -8.91 9.86
C SER A 37 -12.36 -8.54 9.41
N SER A 38 -12.23 -8.04 8.19
CA SER A 38 -11.01 -7.48 7.60
C SER A 38 -11.37 -6.23 6.81
N ILE A 39 -10.39 -5.52 6.22
CA ILE A 39 -10.68 -4.33 5.40
C ILE A 39 -11.56 -4.70 4.20
N PHE A 40 -11.34 -5.87 3.59
CA PHE A 40 -12.17 -6.36 2.48
C PHE A 40 -13.47 -7.02 2.92
N ASN A 41 -13.62 -7.32 4.21
CA ASN A 41 -14.84 -7.87 4.76
C ASN A 41 -15.14 -7.23 6.12
N ALA A 42 -15.54 -5.96 6.12
CA ALA A 42 -15.69 -5.17 7.35
C ALA A 42 -16.82 -5.69 8.28
N GLY A 43 -17.76 -6.48 7.76
CA GLY A 43 -18.86 -7.05 8.55
C GLY A 43 -20.02 -6.09 8.86
N TYR A 44 -20.00 -4.87 8.31
CA TYR A 44 -21.07 -3.87 8.47
C TYR A 44 -21.30 -3.07 7.18
N SER A 45 -22.50 -2.49 7.06
CA SER A 45 -22.89 -1.67 5.90
C SER A 45 -22.05 -0.39 5.80
N GLY A 46 -21.50 -0.11 4.62
CA GLY A 46 -20.60 1.03 4.37
C GLY A 46 -19.11 0.70 4.49
N GLY A 47 -18.73 -0.42 5.11
CA GLY A 47 -17.33 -0.82 5.25
C GLY A 47 -16.62 -1.17 3.93
N PHE A 48 -17.39 -1.40 2.85
CA PHE A 48 -16.87 -1.59 1.50
C PHE A 48 -16.02 -0.39 1.02
N TRP A 49 -16.30 0.83 1.49
CA TRP A 49 -15.54 2.01 1.08
C TRP A 49 -14.07 1.98 1.53
N PHE A 50 -13.75 1.29 2.62
CA PHE A 50 -12.37 1.07 3.05
C PHE A 50 -11.58 0.14 2.10
N ALA A 51 -12.27 -0.70 1.33
CA ALA A 51 -11.63 -1.56 0.33
C ALA A 51 -11.28 -0.80 -0.97
N VAL A 52 -11.97 0.32 -1.24
CA VAL A 52 -11.81 1.06 -2.50
C VAL A 52 -10.42 1.71 -2.59
N GLU A 53 -9.95 2.30 -1.50
CA GLU A 53 -8.65 2.99 -1.45
C GLU A 53 -7.47 2.05 -1.78
N PRO A 54 -7.26 0.90 -1.10
CA PRO A 54 -6.16 0.00 -1.44
C PRO A 54 -6.28 -0.58 -2.86
N ILE A 55 -7.48 -0.79 -3.38
CA ILE A 55 -7.67 -1.20 -4.78
C ILE A 55 -7.21 -0.10 -5.73
N ALA A 56 -7.58 1.15 -5.49
CA ALA A 56 -7.14 2.29 -6.29
C ALA A 56 -5.61 2.43 -6.27
N VAL A 57 -4.97 2.26 -5.10
CA VAL A 57 -3.51 2.24 -4.97
C VAL A 57 -2.90 1.18 -5.89
N ILE A 58 -3.40 -0.05 -5.87
CA ILE A 58 -2.86 -1.16 -6.69
C ILE A 58 -2.99 -0.85 -8.17
N LEU A 59 -4.16 -0.32 -8.59
CA LEU A 59 -4.43 0.03 -9.98
C LEU A 59 -3.55 1.16 -10.51
N CYS A 60 -3.09 2.07 -9.65
CA CYS A 60 -2.16 3.14 -10.02
C CYS A 60 -0.69 2.71 -9.89
N ALA A 61 -0.35 1.96 -8.85
CA ALA A 61 1.01 1.51 -8.57
C ALA A 61 1.53 0.51 -9.61
N LEU A 62 0.70 -0.43 -10.04
CA LEU A 62 1.06 -1.44 -11.03
C LEU A 62 1.53 -0.82 -12.36
N PRO A 63 0.75 0.04 -13.05
CA PRO A 63 1.19 0.66 -14.30
C PRO A 63 2.39 1.60 -14.08
N ALA A 64 2.44 2.34 -12.96
CA ALA A 64 3.58 3.21 -12.66
C ALA A 64 4.89 2.40 -12.50
N ALA A 65 4.84 1.26 -11.81
CA ALA A 65 5.98 0.36 -11.70
C ALA A 65 6.40 -0.21 -13.07
N ILE A 66 5.43 -0.61 -13.91
CA ILE A 66 5.70 -1.07 -15.28
C ILE A 66 6.36 0.04 -16.11
N VAL A 67 5.90 1.29 -16.01
CA VAL A 67 6.51 2.44 -16.68
C VAL A 67 7.97 2.63 -16.24
N LEU A 68 8.27 2.50 -14.94
CA LEU A 68 9.66 2.60 -14.46
C LEU A 68 10.59 1.52 -15.06
N ILE A 69 10.06 0.33 -15.31
CA ILE A 69 10.81 -0.82 -15.85
C ILE A 69 10.95 -0.71 -17.38
N ALA A 70 9.85 -0.53 -18.09
CA ALA A 70 9.77 -0.70 -19.53
C ALA A 70 10.07 0.59 -20.32
N VAL A 71 9.83 1.77 -19.73
CA VAL A 71 9.89 3.04 -20.46
C VAL A 71 11.21 3.77 -20.20
N LYS A 72 11.86 4.23 -21.28
CA LYS A 72 13.13 4.99 -21.22
C LYS A 72 12.92 6.51 -21.13
N HIS A 73 11.73 7.01 -21.45
CA HIS A 73 11.41 8.45 -21.47
C HIS A 73 11.52 9.08 -20.07
N ARG A 74 12.32 10.15 -19.94
CA ARG A 74 12.66 10.75 -18.63
C ARG A 74 11.43 11.26 -17.88
N VAL A 75 10.55 11.98 -18.57
CA VAL A 75 9.34 12.56 -17.95
C VAL A 75 8.38 11.46 -17.50
N ALA A 76 8.20 10.41 -18.32
CA ALA A 76 7.31 9.31 -17.96
C ALA A 76 7.78 8.59 -16.69
N ARG A 77 9.11 8.42 -16.53
CA ARG A 77 9.70 7.85 -15.32
C ARG A 77 9.59 8.78 -14.12
N ALA A 78 9.72 10.10 -14.31
CA ALA A 78 9.53 11.08 -13.24
C ALA A 78 8.10 11.04 -12.71
N VAL A 79 7.11 11.04 -13.61
CA VAL A 79 5.69 10.93 -13.26
C VAL A 79 5.43 9.60 -12.55
N ALA A 80 5.90 8.49 -13.10
CA ALA A 80 5.74 7.18 -12.47
C ALA A 80 6.37 7.10 -11.08
N ALA A 81 7.59 7.61 -10.90
CA ALA A 81 8.23 7.67 -9.59
C ALA A 81 7.46 8.55 -8.59
N GLY A 82 6.95 9.70 -9.04
CA GLY A 82 6.11 10.58 -8.23
C GLY A 82 4.79 9.93 -7.81
N VAL A 83 4.13 9.22 -8.73
CA VAL A 83 2.92 8.43 -8.45
C VAL A 83 3.20 7.39 -7.37
N LEU A 84 4.27 6.62 -7.50
CA LEU A 84 4.65 5.60 -6.51
C LEU A 84 4.99 6.20 -5.13
N LEU A 85 5.66 7.35 -5.09
CA LEU A 85 5.93 8.08 -3.85
C LEU A 85 4.64 8.56 -3.18
N ALA A 86 3.77 9.23 -3.94
CA ALA A 86 2.52 9.78 -3.42
C ALA A 86 1.61 8.68 -2.88
N PHE A 87 1.40 7.62 -3.67
CA PHE A 87 0.58 6.49 -3.25
C PHE A 87 1.23 5.66 -2.14
N GLY A 88 2.56 5.52 -2.12
CA GLY A 88 3.27 4.88 -1.02
C GLY A 88 3.04 5.60 0.31
N LEU A 89 3.20 6.93 0.32
CA LEU A 89 2.94 7.76 1.50
C LEU A 89 1.47 7.70 1.92
N GLN A 90 0.54 7.85 0.96
CA GLN A 90 -0.90 7.72 1.23
C GLN A 90 -1.23 6.36 1.86
N THR A 91 -0.66 5.28 1.35
CA THR A 91 -0.89 3.92 1.83
C THR A 91 -0.43 3.75 3.28
N ILE A 92 0.74 4.30 3.64
CA ILE A 92 1.23 4.32 5.02
C ILE A 92 0.21 5.02 5.93
N THR A 93 -0.23 6.22 5.54
CA THR A 93 -1.19 7.00 6.34
C THR A 93 -2.55 6.34 6.44
N MET A 94 -2.99 5.66 5.38
CA MET A 94 -4.26 4.97 5.30
C MET A 94 -4.29 3.77 6.25
N PHE A 95 -3.30 2.88 6.18
CA PHE A 95 -3.22 1.72 7.09
C PHE A 95 -2.97 2.12 8.54
N ALA A 96 -2.22 3.20 8.78
CA ALA A 96 -2.11 3.79 10.12
C ALA A 96 -3.47 4.28 10.61
N GLY A 97 -4.22 5.01 9.78
CA GLY A 97 -5.57 5.49 10.08
C GLY A 97 -6.55 4.34 10.38
N TYR A 98 -6.54 3.28 9.57
CA TYR A 98 -7.35 2.08 9.81
C TYR A 98 -6.99 1.42 11.14
N SER A 99 -5.70 1.27 11.42
CA SER A 99 -5.25 0.66 12.69
C SER A 99 -5.69 1.47 13.90
N LEU A 100 -5.54 2.80 13.84
CA LEU A 100 -5.92 3.70 14.93
C LEU A 100 -7.44 3.83 15.08
N GLY A 101 -8.20 3.80 13.98
CA GLY A 101 -9.66 3.82 14.01
C GLY A 101 -10.23 2.58 14.71
N GLU A 102 -9.71 1.39 14.38
CA GLU A 102 -10.16 0.13 14.96
C GLU A 102 -9.89 0.02 16.47
N LEU A 103 -8.86 0.70 17.00
CA LEU A 103 -8.62 0.79 18.45
C LEU A 103 -9.82 1.37 19.20
N SER A 104 -10.52 2.34 18.60
CA SER A 104 -11.72 2.94 19.21
C SER A 104 -12.89 1.97 19.32
N PHE A 105 -12.86 0.89 18.53
CA PHE A 105 -13.85 -0.19 18.55
C PHE A 105 -13.36 -1.42 19.35
N GLY A 106 -12.20 -1.34 20.00
CA GLY A 106 -11.62 -2.46 20.76
C GLY A 106 -11.04 -3.58 19.88
N ARG A 107 -10.65 -3.26 18.63
CA ARG A 107 -10.19 -4.21 17.62
C ARG A 107 -8.79 -3.81 17.14
N ILE A 108 -7.93 -4.79 16.92
CA ILE A 108 -6.63 -4.58 16.28
C ILE A 108 -6.24 -5.82 15.50
N GLY A 109 -5.67 -5.65 14.32
CA GLY A 109 -5.30 -6.75 13.45
C GLY A 109 -3.89 -6.60 12.89
N PRO A 110 -3.24 -7.72 12.51
CA PRO A 110 -1.95 -7.68 11.83
C PRO A 110 -2.02 -7.01 10.45
N GLY A 111 -3.23 -6.84 9.88
CA GLY A 111 -3.42 -6.19 8.58
C GLY A 111 -2.89 -4.75 8.53
N GLY A 112 -3.02 -3.99 9.62
CA GLY A 112 -2.53 -2.62 9.74
C GLY A 112 -1.00 -2.48 9.55
N PRO A 113 -0.19 -3.16 10.38
CA PRO A 113 1.26 -3.19 10.22
C PRO A 113 1.71 -3.75 8.86
N VAL A 114 1.07 -4.82 8.37
CA VAL A 114 1.41 -5.45 7.09
C VAL A 114 1.16 -4.51 5.91
N GLY A 115 0.01 -3.84 5.89
CA GLY A 115 -0.31 -2.85 4.87
C GLY A 115 0.58 -1.61 4.93
N THR A 116 0.92 -1.14 6.13
CA THR A 116 1.89 -0.05 6.34
C THR A 116 3.26 -0.42 5.78
N ALA A 117 3.73 -1.65 6.00
CA ALA A 117 4.97 -2.15 5.42
C ALA A 117 4.89 -2.19 3.88
N GLY A 118 3.75 -2.60 3.32
CA GLY A 118 3.49 -2.50 1.88
C GLY A 118 3.61 -1.07 1.36
N GLY A 119 3.00 -0.10 2.04
CA GLY A 119 3.12 1.32 1.71
C GLY A 119 4.56 1.84 1.76
N ALA A 120 5.35 1.41 2.76
CA ALA A 120 6.77 1.75 2.88
C ALA A 120 7.60 1.17 1.72
N ILE A 121 7.38 -0.10 1.36
CA ILE A 121 8.04 -0.73 0.20
C ILE A 121 7.69 0.04 -1.08
N LEU A 122 6.42 0.41 -1.25
CA LEU A 122 5.97 1.18 -2.42
C LEU A 122 6.66 2.56 -2.50
N PHE A 123 6.71 3.27 -1.37
CA PHE A 123 7.39 4.56 -1.24
C PHE A 123 8.88 4.44 -1.57
N THR A 124 9.57 3.41 -1.04
CA THR A 124 10.98 3.15 -1.34
C THR A 124 11.18 2.86 -2.83
N GLY A 125 10.30 2.08 -3.46
CA GLY A 125 10.34 1.83 -4.90
C GLY A 125 10.24 3.12 -5.73
N GLY A 126 9.33 4.01 -5.34
CA GLY A 126 9.20 5.35 -5.93
C GLY A 126 10.44 6.22 -5.71
N ALA A 127 11.00 6.24 -4.50
CA ALA A 127 12.20 6.99 -4.15
C ALA A 127 13.42 6.55 -4.98
N LEU A 128 13.62 5.23 -5.12
CA LEU A 128 14.67 4.65 -5.98
C LEU A 128 14.47 5.02 -7.46
N GLY A 129 13.21 5.00 -7.92
CA GLY A 129 12.82 5.46 -9.25
C GLY A 129 13.20 6.92 -9.48
N LEU A 130 12.85 7.80 -8.54
CA LEU A 130 13.13 9.23 -8.61
C LEU A 130 14.64 9.53 -8.52
N GLY A 131 15.33 8.91 -7.56
CA GLY A 131 16.78 9.04 -7.37
C GLY A 131 17.57 8.68 -8.63
N SER A 132 17.09 7.71 -9.41
CA SER A 132 17.72 7.32 -10.68
C SER A 132 17.74 8.42 -11.75
N LEU A 133 16.87 9.44 -11.63
CA LEU A 133 16.76 10.55 -12.57
C LEU A 133 17.78 11.66 -12.28
N PHE A 134 18.28 11.71 -11.05
CA PHE A 134 19.34 12.61 -10.59
C PHE A 134 20.73 11.98 -10.76
N ALA A 135 20.86 10.66 -10.63
CA ALA A 135 22.13 9.96 -10.87
C ALA A 135 22.60 9.93 -12.35
N ARG A 136 21.88 10.60 -13.26
CA ARG A 136 22.16 10.70 -14.69
C ARG A 136 22.53 12.12 -15.14
N THR A 137 22.62 13.07 -14.22
CA THR A 137 23.24 14.39 -14.43
C THR A 137 24.68 14.34 -13.98
#